data_AF-A0A5K8AAJ5-F1
#
_entry.id   AF-A0A5K8AAJ5-F1
#
_cell.length_a   1.000
_cell.length_b   1.000
_cell.length_c   1.000
_cell.angle_alpha   90.00
_cell.angle_beta   90.00
_cell.angle_gamma   90.00
#
_symmetry.space_group_name_H-M   'P 1'
#
loop_
_entity.id
_entity.type
_entity.pdbx_description
1 polymer ?
#
loop_
_entity_poly.entity_id
_entity_poly.type
_entity_poly.pdbx_seq_one_letter_code
_entity_poly.pdbx_strand_id
1 'polypeptide(L)'
;MSVTVKNEDTREKDMMACTDFYNYHCGLITAVHAVQGRRPFSLAGDSADPDQVVVRTTTEEARHIFRARLLNPKWLEGLKRHGYKGAGDISKAMDIIIGWDATADVVDDHMYRRFAKKVPLDPEMASWMKRVNPYALHNIIDKLLEAASRGMWQADEETLDALREAFLDAEGKIEEVTDR
;
A
#
# COMPACT_ATOMS: atom_id res chain seq x y z
N MET A 1 -1.48 -13.57 24.58
CA MET A 1 -2.54 -12.59 24.23
C MET A 1 -3.32 -13.18 23.06
N SER A 2 -4.63 -13.43 23.20
CA SER A 2 -5.41 -14.10 22.13
C SER A 2 -5.92 -13.16 21.06
N VAL A 3 -6.08 -11.87 21.39
CA VAL A 3 -6.65 -10.84 20.52
C VAL A 3 -5.80 -9.57 20.56
N THR A 4 -5.57 -8.95 19.41
CA THR A 4 -4.94 -7.63 19.27
C THR A 4 -5.94 -6.65 18.67
N VAL A 5 -6.01 -5.44 19.21
CA VAL A 5 -6.96 -4.41 18.75
C VAL A 5 -6.24 -3.08 18.60
N LYS A 6 -6.53 -2.37 17.51
CA LYS A 6 -6.21 -0.95 17.34
C LYS A 6 -7.45 -0.21 16.88
N ASN A 7 -7.76 0.91 17.54
CA ASN A 7 -8.87 1.76 17.15
C ASN A 7 -8.42 2.85 16.17
N GLU A 8 -9.32 3.19 15.25
CA GLU A 8 -9.26 4.23 14.24
C GLU A 8 -10.45 5.19 14.47
N ASP A 9 -10.14 6.38 14.97
CA ASP A 9 -11.09 7.37 15.49
C ASP A 9 -11.33 8.54 14.53
N THR A 10 -10.71 8.53 13.35
CA THR A 10 -10.75 9.59 12.34
C THR A 10 -11.02 9.00 10.96
N ARG A 11 -11.75 9.74 10.11
CA ARG A 11 -11.98 9.36 8.70
C ARG A 11 -10.86 9.82 7.79
N GLU A 12 -10.13 10.84 8.19
CA GLU A 12 -9.05 11.47 7.44
C GLU A 12 -7.80 10.59 7.35
N LYS A 13 -7.62 9.67 8.30
CA LYS A 13 -6.51 8.73 8.34
C LYS A 13 -7.00 7.32 8.62
N ASP A 14 -6.83 6.46 7.64
CA ASP A 14 -7.03 5.02 7.77
C ASP A 14 -5.76 4.27 8.18
N MET A 15 -5.91 2.99 8.48
CA MET A 15 -4.85 2.02 8.76
C MET A 15 -3.64 2.10 7.80
N MET A 16 -3.85 2.47 6.53
CA MET A 16 -2.82 2.54 5.48
C MET A 16 -2.34 3.98 5.20
N ALA A 17 -2.64 4.94 6.08
CA ALA A 17 -2.29 6.36 5.91
C ALA A 17 -1.00 6.77 6.66
N CYS A 18 -0.61 6.03 7.70
CA CYS A 18 0.60 6.30 8.49
C CYS A 18 1.32 5.01 8.88
N THR A 19 2.65 5.08 8.97
CA THR A 19 3.49 3.97 9.43
C THR A 19 3.25 3.60 10.89
N ASP A 20 2.80 4.56 11.71
CA ASP A 20 2.49 4.32 13.12
C ASP A 20 1.47 3.17 13.30
N PHE A 21 0.48 3.07 12.42
CA PHE A 21 -0.54 2.03 12.55
C PHE A 21 0.07 0.63 12.51
N TYR A 22 0.91 0.30 11.53
CA TYR A 22 1.58 -1.00 11.50
C TYR A 22 2.71 -1.10 12.52
N ASN A 23 3.44 -0.02 12.81
CA ASN A 23 4.52 -0.06 13.81
C ASN A 23 4.01 -0.50 15.18
N TYR A 24 2.86 0.03 15.62
CA TYR A 24 2.26 -0.35 16.91
C TYR A 24 1.42 -1.61 16.82
N HIS A 25 0.48 -1.67 15.88
CA HIS A 25 -0.47 -2.78 15.83
C HIS A 25 0.19 -4.06 15.34
N CYS A 26 0.92 -4.00 14.23
CA CYS A 26 1.67 -5.16 13.76
C CYS A 26 2.84 -5.48 14.66
N GLY A 27 3.52 -4.48 15.24
CA GLY A 27 4.54 -4.73 16.26
C GLY A 27 4.01 -5.62 17.39
N LEU A 28 2.78 -5.36 17.85
CA LEU A 28 2.11 -6.21 18.83
C LEU A 28 1.72 -7.59 18.27
N ILE A 29 1.18 -7.66 17.05
CA ILE A 29 0.88 -8.95 16.38
C ILE A 29 2.14 -9.82 16.29
N THR A 30 3.25 -9.25 15.84
CA THR A 30 4.55 -9.92 15.70
C THR A 30 5.11 -10.32 17.06
N ALA A 31 5.04 -9.47 18.09
CA ALA A 31 5.48 -9.82 19.43
C ALA A 31 4.69 -11.00 20.01
N VAL A 32 3.36 -11.01 19.83
CA VAL A 32 2.53 -12.14 20.24
C VAL A 32 2.90 -13.41 19.47
N HIS A 33 3.10 -13.31 18.15
CA HIS A 33 3.51 -14.44 17.34
C HIS A 33 4.86 -15.02 17.77
N ALA A 34 5.85 -14.17 18.04
CA ALA A 34 7.18 -14.58 18.48
C ALA A 34 7.15 -15.33 19.82
N VAL A 35 6.28 -14.91 20.75
CA VAL A 35 6.17 -15.54 22.08
C VAL A 35 5.30 -16.80 22.05
N GLN A 36 4.23 -16.82 21.23
CA GLN A 36 3.22 -17.88 21.27
C GLN A 36 3.32 -18.89 20.12
N GLY A 37 4.18 -18.66 19.12
CA GLY A 37 4.29 -19.48 17.91
C GLY A 37 3.11 -19.38 16.95
N ARG A 38 2.07 -18.61 17.27
CA ARG A 38 0.86 -18.42 16.45
C ARG A 38 0.43 -16.96 16.44
N ARG A 39 -0.12 -16.49 15.31
CA ARG A 39 -0.66 -15.12 15.21
C ARG A 39 -1.90 -14.96 16.11
N PRO A 40 -2.09 -13.80 16.76
CA PRO A 40 -3.33 -13.48 17.45
C PRO A 40 -4.47 -13.24 16.46
N PHE A 41 -5.71 -13.33 16.96
CA PHE A 41 -6.85 -12.79 16.22
C PHE A 41 -6.78 -11.25 16.26
N SER A 42 -6.68 -10.59 15.11
CA SER A 42 -6.43 -9.15 15.06
C SER A 42 -7.60 -8.35 14.50
N LEU A 43 -7.96 -7.27 15.19
CA LEU A 43 -9.13 -6.44 14.92
C LEU A 43 -8.75 -4.97 14.77
N ALA A 44 -9.41 -4.28 13.85
CA ALA A 44 -9.47 -2.83 13.73
C ALA A 44 -10.84 -2.34 14.22
N GLY A 45 -10.84 -1.39 15.15
CA GLY A 45 -12.06 -0.76 15.67
C GLY A 45 -12.26 0.60 15.02
N ASP A 46 -13.22 0.73 14.13
CA ASP A 46 -13.60 1.97 13.49
C ASP A 46 -14.64 2.70 14.36
N SER A 47 -14.19 3.77 15.02
CA SER A 47 -15.01 4.61 15.89
C SER A 47 -15.08 6.05 15.41
N ALA A 48 -14.79 6.31 14.13
CA ALA A 48 -14.81 7.66 13.59
C ALA A 48 -16.24 8.23 13.44
N ASP A 49 -17.26 7.35 13.45
CA ASP A 49 -18.65 7.70 13.77
C ASP A 49 -19.01 7.07 15.13
N PRO A 50 -19.08 7.85 16.23
CA PRO A 50 -19.39 7.32 17.56
C PRO A 50 -20.77 6.65 17.66
N ASP A 51 -21.72 7.03 16.79
CA ASP A 51 -23.07 6.43 16.76
C ASP A 51 -23.09 5.11 15.97
N GLN A 52 -22.04 4.83 15.19
CA GLN A 52 -21.92 3.64 14.33
C GLN A 52 -20.50 3.04 14.39
N VAL A 53 -20.15 2.50 15.55
CA VAL A 53 -18.88 1.78 15.73
C VAL A 53 -18.89 0.48 14.94
N VAL A 54 -17.87 0.27 14.10
CA VAL A 54 -17.68 -0.95 13.31
C VAL A 54 -16.39 -1.64 13.74
N VAL A 55 -16.42 -2.97 13.88
CA VAL A 55 -15.23 -3.76 14.17
C VAL A 55 -15.00 -4.72 13.00
N ARG A 56 -13.80 -4.68 12.44
CA ARG A 56 -13.36 -5.57 11.35
C ARG A 56 -12.12 -6.33 11.78
N THR A 57 -11.87 -7.49 11.19
CA THR A 57 -10.52 -8.05 11.23
C THR A 57 -9.55 -7.11 10.50
N THR A 58 -8.26 -7.13 10.86
CA THR A 58 -7.25 -6.30 10.18
C THR A 58 -7.23 -6.57 8.66
N THR A 59 -7.44 -7.81 8.22
CA THR A 59 -7.54 -8.15 6.79
C THR A 59 -8.80 -7.59 6.14
N GLU A 60 -9.96 -7.63 6.81
CA GLU A 60 -11.19 -7.00 6.31
C GLU A 60 -11.05 -5.48 6.19
N GLU A 61 -10.37 -4.84 7.15
CA GLU A 61 -10.09 -3.41 7.12
C GLU A 61 -9.13 -3.06 5.97
N ALA A 62 -8.05 -3.84 5.77
CA ALA A 62 -7.16 -3.67 4.63
C ALA A 62 -7.93 -3.76 3.29
N ARG A 63 -8.81 -4.76 3.13
CA ARG A 63 -9.67 -4.90 1.94
C ARG A 63 -10.64 -3.73 1.78
N HIS A 64 -11.22 -3.24 2.88
CA HIS A 64 -12.10 -2.07 2.87
C HIS A 64 -11.36 -0.83 2.36
N ILE A 65 -10.19 -0.51 2.94
CA ILE A 65 -9.37 0.64 2.57
C ILE A 65 -8.88 0.56 1.13
N PHE A 66 -8.49 -0.63 0.66
CA PHE A 66 -8.10 -0.81 -0.73
C PHE A 66 -9.21 -0.41 -1.70
N ARG A 67 -10.46 -0.78 -1.40
CA ARG A 67 -11.61 -0.44 -2.25
C ARG A 67 -12.05 1.01 -2.07
N ALA A 68 -12.12 1.48 -0.83
CA ALA A 68 -12.65 2.79 -0.48
C ALA A 68 -11.71 3.94 -0.86
N ARG A 69 -10.39 3.71 -0.81
CA ARG A 69 -9.36 4.73 -1.06
C ARG A 69 -8.34 4.34 -2.13
N LEU A 70 -7.51 3.32 -1.89
CA LEU A 70 -6.29 3.10 -2.68
C LEU A 70 -6.57 2.79 -4.16
N LEU A 71 -7.64 2.06 -4.44
CA LEU A 71 -8.10 1.75 -5.79
C LEU A 71 -9.27 2.63 -6.24
N ASN A 72 -9.68 3.62 -5.45
CA ASN A 72 -10.80 4.49 -5.76
C ASN A 72 -10.39 5.55 -6.80
N PRO A 73 -11.02 5.58 -7.98
CA PRO A 73 -10.71 6.59 -9.00
C PRO A 73 -10.85 8.03 -8.49
N LYS A 74 -11.81 8.31 -7.59
CA LYS A 74 -11.99 9.66 -7.04
C LYS A 74 -10.79 10.11 -6.19
N TRP A 75 -10.15 9.17 -5.48
CA TRP A 75 -8.96 9.46 -4.69
C TRP A 75 -7.74 9.66 -5.59
N LEU A 76 -7.55 8.78 -6.57
CA LEU A 76 -6.44 8.87 -7.54
C LEU A 76 -6.54 10.15 -8.38
N GLU A 77 -7.69 10.45 -8.98
CA GLU A 77 -7.94 11.71 -9.71
C GLU A 77 -7.91 12.93 -8.77
N GLY A 78 -8.23 12.72 -7.50
CA GLY A 78 -7.99 13.66 -6.40
C GLY A 78 -6.55 14.10 -6.33
N LEU A 79 -5.65 13.13 -6.18
CA LEU A 79 -4.22 13.35 -6.06
C LEU A 79 -3.58 13.88 -7.35
N LYS A 80 -4.09 13.52 -8.53
CA LYS A 80 -3.58 14.03 -9.81
C LYS A 80 -3.56 15.56 -9.90
N ARG A 81 -4.51 16.23 -9.24
CA ARG A 81 -4.58 17.71 -9.14
C ARG A 81 -3.44 18.34 -8.33
N HIS A 82 -2.69 17.54 -7.57
CA HIS A 82 -1.60 17.98 -6.71
C HIS A 82 -0.20 17.56 -7.22
N GLY A 83 -0.11 17.10 -8.48
CA GLY A 83 1.16 16.88 -9.18
C GLY A 83 2.16 16.05 -8.36
N TYR A 84 3.35 16.61 -8.13
CA TYR A 84 4.46 15.96 -7.44
C TYR A 84 4.07 15.35 -6.09
N LYS A 85 3.33 16.11 -5.27
CA LYS A 85 2.89 15.67 -3.93
C LYS A 85 1.84 14.57 -4.02
N GLY A 86 0.92 14.68 -4.99
CA GLY A 86 -0.09 13.65 -5.24
C GLY A 86 0.55 12.31 -5.59
N ALA A 87 1.52 12.31 -6.51
CA ALA A 87 2.28 11.12 -6.86
C ALA A 87 3.07 10.57 -5.66
N GLY A 88 3.67 11.46 -4.85
CA GLY A 88 4.35 11.08 -3.60
C GLY A 88 3.43 10.41 -2.58
N ASP A 89 2.16 10.83 -2.47
CA ASP A 89 1.19 10.20 -1.55
C ASP A 89 0.77 8.80 -2.01
N ILE A 90 0.68 8.56 -3.32
CA ILE A 90 0.46 7.21 -3.85
C ILE A 90 1.67 6.32 -3.54
N SER A 91 2.88 6.84 -3.71
CA SER A 91 4.11 6.12 -3.42
C SER A 91 4.25 5.76 -1.95
N LYS A 92 4.02 6.75 -1.06
CA LYS A 92 3.98 6.53 0.39
C LYS A 92 2.96 5.47 0.80
N ALA A 93 1.80 5.43 0.14
CA ALA A 93 0.80 4.40 0.42
C ALA A 93 1.33 3.00 0.11
N MET A 94 2.12 2.82 -0.95
CA MET A 94 2.77 1.54 -1.27
C MET A 94 3.78 1.12 -0.20
N ASP A 95 4.60 2.04 0.31
CA ASP A 95 5.53 1.75 1.41
C ASP A 95 4.79 1.21 2.66
N ILE A 96 3.63 1.82 2.96
CA ILE A 96 2.79 1.42 4.11
C ILE A 96 2.11 0.07 3.86
N ILE A 97 1.65 -0.21 2.63
CA ILE A 97 1.07 -1.51 2.24
C ILE A 97 2.08 -2.63 2.52
N ILE A 98 3.34 -2.46 2.09
CA ILE A 98 4.39 -3.46 2.32
C ILE A 98 4.71 -3.59 3.82
N GLY A 99 4.76 -2.49 4.57
CA GLY A 99 4.97 -2.54 6.01
C GLY A 99 3.91 -3.38 6.73
N TRP A 100 2.64 -3.18 6.38
CA TRP A 100 1.52 -3.98 6.88
C TRP A 100 1.65 -5.45 6.53
N ASP A 101 1.93 -5.75 5.27
CA ASP A 101 1.94 -7.12 4.80
C ASP A 101 3.13 -7.91 5.35
N ALA A 102 4.31 -7.29 5.40
CA ALA A 102 5.53 -7.89 5.95
C ALA A 102 5.39 -8.27 7.44
N THR A 103 4.47 -7.65 8.17
CA THR A 103 4.34 -7.82 9.63
C THR A 103 3.04 -8.53 10.02
N ALA A 104 1.95 -8.29 9.30
CA ALA A 104 0.62 -8.80 9.62
C ALA A 104 0.01 -9.74 8.57
N ASP A 105 0.58 -9.87 7.36
CA ASP A 105 0.08 -10.75 6.28
C ASP A 105 -1.40 -10.46 5.96
N VAL A 106 -1.66 -9.21 5.55
CA VAL A 106 -3.03 -8.66 5.40
C VAL A 106 -3.35 -8.24 3.96
N VAL A 107 -2.39 -8.35 3.03
CA VAL A 107 -2.56 -7.92 1.65
C VAL A 107 -2.59 -9.15 0.75
N ASP A 108 -3.75 -9.43 0.16
CA ASP A 108 -3.90 -10.56 -0.74
C ASP A 108 -3.26 -10.28 -2.13
N ASP A 109 -2.84 -11.32 -2.86
CA ASP A 109 -2.29 -11.20 -4.23
C ASP A 109 -3.15 -10.37 -5.19
N HIS A 110 -4.48 -10.45 -5.05
CA HIS A 110 -5.39 -9.70 -5.89
C HIS A 110 -5.31 -8.19 -5.61
N MET A 111 -4.98 -7.78 -4.38
CA MET A 111 -4.83 -6.39 -3.98
C MET A 111 -3.58 -5.78 -4.62
N TYR A 112 -2.43 -6.49 -4.55
CA TYR A 112 -1.21 -6.11 -5.28
C TYR A 112 -1.44 -6.02 -6.78
N ARG A 113 -2.00 -7.07 -7.39
CA ARG A 113 -2.28 -7.12 -8.83
C ARG A 113 -3.16 -5.96 -9.29
N ARG A 114 -4.20 -5.62 -8.52
CA ARG A 114 -5.11 -4.50 -8.84
C ARG A 114 -4.42 -3.16 -8.69
N PHE A 115 -3.55 -3.00 -7.70
CA PHE A 115 -2.75 -1.79 -7.53
C PHE A 115 -1.74 -1.62 -8.67
N ALA A 116 -0.96 -2.67 -8.98
CA ALA A 116 0.00 -2.69 -10.08
C ALA A 116 -0.67 -2.30 -11.42
N LYS A 117 -1.84 -2.89 -11.73
CA LYS A 117 -2.60 -2.56 -12.93
C LYS A 117 -3.16 -1.14 -12.97
N LYS A 118 -3.46 -0.53 -11.82
CA LYS A 118 -4.07 0.81 -11.75
C LYS A 118 -3.06 1.94 -11.69
N VAL A 119 -1.84 1.66 -11.25
CA VAL A 119 -0.86 2.70 -10.92
C VAL A 119 0.35 2.62 -11.85
N PRO A 120 1.32 1.71 -11.66
CA PRO A 120 2.50 1.69 -12.53
C PRO A 120 2.26 1.10 -13.93
N LEU A 121 1.27 0.21 -14.09
CA LEU A 121 0.99 -0.44 -15.38
C LEU A 121 -0.21 0.17 -16.13
N ASP A 122 -0.88 1.16 -15.54
CA ASP A 122 -1.87 1.95 -16.28
C ASP A 122 -1.13 3.02 -17.11
N PRO A 123 -1.26 3.04 -18.45
CA PRO A 123 -0.46 3.93 -19.30
C PRO A 123 -0.66 5.41 -18.99
N GLU A 124 -1.88 5.83 -18.64
CA GLU A 124 -2.19 7.23 -18.35
C GLU A 124 -1.59 7.65 -17.01
N MET A 125 -1.79 6.84 -15.97
CA MET A 125 -1.25 7.08 -14.64
C MET A 125 0.27 7.04 -14.64
N ALA A 126 0.88 6.02 -15.26
CA ALA A 126 2.33 5.91 -15.37
C ALA A 126 2.92 7.11 -16.11
N SER A 127 2.32 7.53 -17.23
CA SER A 127 2.76 8.72 -17.98
C SER A 127 2.63 10.00 -17.13
N TRP A 128 1.55 10.15 -16.37
CA TRP A 128 1.40 11.28 -15.45
C TRP A 128 2.46 11.26 -14.34
N MET A 129 2.67 10.13 -13.68
CA MET A 129 3.68 10.01 -12.61
C MET A 129 5.09 10.27 -13.13
N LYS A 130 5.48 9.73 -14.30
CA LYS A 130 6.78 10.01 -14.94
C LYS A 130 7.01 11.51 -15.15
N ARG A 131 5.97 12.26 -15.52
CA ARG A 131 6.08 13.71 -15.74
C ARG A 131 6.17 14.49 -14.44
N VAL A 132 5.39 14.14 -13.42
CA VAL A 132 5.27 14.98 -12.22
C VAL A 132 6.19 14.56 -11.08
N ASN A 133 6.54 13.28 -10.98
CA ASN A 133 7.41 12.70 -9.95
C ASN A 133 7.86 11.28 -10.36
N PRO A 134 8.92 11.15 -11.19
CA PRO A 134 9.41 9.85 -11.65
C PRO A 134 9.98 9.00 -10.50
N TYR A 135 10.54 9.62 -9.46
CA TYR A 135 11.01 8.95 -8.24
C TYR A 135 9.88 8.20 -7.51
N ALA A 136 8.68 8.81 -7.43
CA ALA A 136 7.51 8.18 -6.83
C ALA A 136 7.05 6.93 -7.60
N LEU A 137 7.06 6.99 -8.94
CA LEU A 137 6.73 5.84 -9.79
C LEU A 137 7.76 4.73 -9.61
N HIS A 138 9.05 5.08 -9.68
CA HIS A 138 10.14 4.15 -9.48
C HIS A 138 10.03 3.41 -8.14
N ASN A 139 9.81 4.15 -7.03
CA ASN A 139 9.61 3.53 -5.71
C ASN A 139 8.41 2.56 -5.68
N ILE A 140 7.28 2.90 -6.32
CA ILE A 140 6.13 1.99 -6.35
C ILE A 140 6.48 0.67 -7.07
N ILE A 141 7.18 0.75 -8.18
CA ILE A 141 7.57 -0.42 -8.97
C ILE A 141 8.59 -1.25 -8.19
N ASP A 142 9.60 -0.61 -7.61
CA ASP A 142 10.60 -1.23 -6.73
C ASP A 142 9.94 -2.02 -5.60
N LYS A 143 8.99 -1.40 -4.91
CA LYS A 143 8.22 -2.01 -3.82
C LYS A 143 7.39 -3.21 -4.30
N LEU A 144 6.73 -3.12 -5.45
CA LEU A 144 5.98 -4.26 -6.00
C LEU A 144 6.90 -5.43 -6.37
N LEU A 145 8.06 -5.16 -6.96
CA LEU A 145 9.08 -6.19 -7.24
C LEU A 145 9.66 -6.76 -5.94
N GLU A 146 9.88 -5.93 -4.92
CA GLU A 146 10.31 -6.36 -3.58
C GLU A 146 9.29 -7.34 -2.99
N ALA A 147 7.99 -7.00 -3.00
CA ALA A 147 6.92 -7.86 -2.49
C ALA A 147 6.92 -9.23 -3.19
N ALA A 148 7.10 -9.26 -4.52
CA ALA A 148 7.21 -10.50 -5.27
C ALA A 148 8.46 -11.32 -4.87
N SER A 149 9.63 -10.68 -4.82
CA SER A 149 10.90 -11.33 -4.44
C SER A 149 10.89 -11.91 -3.01
N ARG A 150 10.12 -11.30 -2.11
CA ARG A 150 9.96 -11.72 -0.71
C ARG A 150 8.86 -12.78 -0.53
N GLY A 151 8.20 -13.19 -1.62
CA GLY A 151 7.11 -14.17 -1.61
C GLY A 151 5.79 -13.63 -1.04
N MET A 152 5.71 -12.31 -0.79
CA MET A 152 4.51 -11.63 -0.29
C MET A 152 3.45 -11.47 -1.39
N TRP A 153 3.89 -11.43 -2.65
CA TRP A 153 2.99 -11.38 -3.81
C TRP A 153 3.36 -12.45 -4.84
N GLN A 154 2.40 -13.33 -5.16
CA GLN A 154 2.50 -14.30 -6.24
C GLN A 154 1.99 -13.68 -7.56
N ALA A 155 2.87 -12.93 -8.22
CA ALA A 155 2.61 -12.35 -9.54
C ALA A 155 2.84 -13.39 -10.66
N ASP A 156 2.12 -13.25 -11.78
CA ASP A 156 2.46 -13.97 -13.01
C ASP A 156 3.69 -13.33 -13.69
N GLU A 157 4.42 -14.13 -14.47
CA GLU A 157 5.68 -13.68 -15.10
C GLU A 157 5.46 -12.50 -16.05
N GLU A 158 4.34 -12.46 -16.77
CA GLU A 158 3.96 -11.35 -17.64
C GLU A 158 3.86 -10.03 -16.86
N THR A 159 3.22 -10.05 -15.69
CA THR A 159 3.14 -8.88 -14.81
C THR A 159 4.51 -8.48 -14.27
N LEU A 160 5.37 -9.44 -13.92
CA LEU A 160 6.73 -9.16 -13.44
C LEU A 160 7.60 -8.55 -14.52
N ASP A 161 7.55 -9.07 -15.74
CA ASP A 161 8.26 -8.51 -16.89
C ASP A 161 7.81 -7.09 -17.20
N ALA A 162 6.49 -6.84 -17.22
CA ALA A 162 5.96 -5.49 -17.41
C ALA A 162 6.42 -4.51 -16.32
N LEU A 163 6.54 -4.97 -15.06
CA LEU A 163 7.07 -4.15 -13.97
C LEU A 163 8.58 -3.90 -14.14
N ARG A 164 9.37 -4.89 -14.55
CA ARG A 164 10.81 -4.73 -14.83
C ARG A 164 11.05 -3.74 -15.97
N GLU A 165 10.26 -3.81 -17.04
CA GLU A 165 10.31 -2.83 -18.13
C GLU A 165 9.93 -1.43 -17.65
N ALA A 166 8.86 -1.31 -16.87
CA ALA A 166 8.44 -0.04 -16.30
C ALA A 166 9.48 0.54 -15.32
N PHE A 167 10.21 -0.32 -14.61
CA PHE A 167 11.31 0.06 -13.72
C PHE A 167 12.43 0.74 -14.51
N LEU A 168 12.93 0.08 -15.57
CA LEU A 168 13.98 0.62 -16.43
C LEU A 168 13.60 1.94 -17.09
N ASP A 169 12.35 2.06 -17.55
CA ASP A 169 11.86 3.31 -18.14
C ASP A 169 11.76 4.45 -17.10
N ALA A 170 11.32 4.14 -15.87
CA ALA A 170 11.28 5.12 -14.79
C ALA A 170 12.70 5.55 -14.34
N GLU A 171 13.64 4.61 -14.27
CA GLU A 171 15.06 4.87 -13.97
C GLU A 171 15.69 5.77 -15.05
N GLY A 172 15.53 5.43 -16.32
CA GLY A 172 15.99 6.29 -17.43
C GLY A 172 15.44 7.71 -17.33
N LYS A 173 14.17 7.86 -16.91
CA LYS A 173 13.59 9.19 -16.69
C LYS A 173 14.20 9.95 -15.51
N ILE A 174 14.58 9.25 -14.45
CA ILE A 174 15.24 9.84 -13.28
C ILE A 174 16.63 10.36 -13.66
N GLU A 175 17.41 9.58 -14.41
CA GLU A 175 18.73 9.98 -14.87
C GLU A 175 18.65 11.23 -15.76
N GLU A 176 17.72 11.28 -16.73
CA GLU A 176 17.49 12.48 -17.55
C GLU A 176 17.19 13.76 -16.75
N VAL A 177 16.51 13.61 -15.61
CA VAL A 177 16.13 14.75 -14.74
C VAL A 177 17.28 15.13 -13.82
N THR A 178 18.11 14.17 -13.41
CA THR A 178 19.21 14.36 -12.46
C THR A 178 20.48 14.90 -13.14
N ASP A 179 20.72 14.52 -14.40
CA ASP A 179 21.87 14.96 -15.21
C ASP A 179 21.70 16.36 -15.85
N ARG A 180 20.58 17.04 -15.58
CA ARG A 180 20.30 18.41 -16.03
C ARG A 180 20.72 19.46 -15.01
#